data_AF-A0A7K9G2Z3-F1
#
_entry.id   AF-A0A7K9G2Z3-F1
#
_cell.length_a   1.000
_cell.length_b   1.000
_cell.length_c   1.000
_cell.angle_alpha   90.00
_cell.angle_beta   90.00
_cell.angle_gamma   90.00
#
_symmetry.space_group_name_H-M   'P 1'
#
loop_
_entity.id
_entity.type
_entity.pdbx_description
1 polymer ?
#
loop_
_entity_poly.entity_id
_entity_poly.type
_entity_poly.pdbx_seq_one_letter_code
_entity_poly.pdbx_strand_id
1 'polypeptide(L)'
;AVSRPRASPEELKALLGNVQRLNETLRDLQLQLLHPLPRPDLLEHIWRLQDLLQNHSDSLFLLSGSLQRLQGLLWSLQSQAGQTERSVSRLRDSLGQQSDAAQLELSRLSVEANGSRLLLDHHQHLLGHLGGRLEALGEQVAALGGAVDSMNRSFSYDVRLQHSRLRDLQGLLGNASAEARRMRAAHGAMERQLRLELALLNNVTEELRFKDWEHSVALRNISVIRGPPGPKGDRGTEGMEGEPGLPGLPGLRGLPGERGPPGPQGLKGDQGELGPRGPAGMRGFKGTDADPGGNPGSDG
;
A
#
# COMPACT_ATOMS: atom_id res chain seq x y z
N ALA A 1 -59.69 25.90 -19.81
CA ALA A 1 -60.54 26.37 -20.92
C ALA A 1 -60.78 27.87 -20.74
N VAL A 2 -60.02 28.72 -21.43
CA VAL A 2 -60.16 30.19 -21.34
C VAL A 2 -61.15 30.60 -22.43
N SER A 3 -62.39 30.90 -22.02
CA SER A 3 -63.43 31.39 -22.92
C SER A 3 -63.03 32.76 -23.44
N ARG A 4 -62.72 32.86 -24.73
CA ARG A 4 -62.37 34.13 -25.40
C ARG A 4 -63.61 35.06 -25.38
N PRO A 5 -63.55 36.27 -24.82
CA PRO A 5 -64.47 37.34 -25.14
C PRO A 5 -64.02 37.87 -26.49
N ARG A 6 -64.38 37.14 -27.56
CA ARG A 6 -64.40 37.77 -28.87
C ARG A 6 -65.55 38.76 -28.78
N ALA A 7 -65.26 40.06 -28.81
CA ALA A 7 -66.21 40.99 -29.37
C ALA A 7 -66.55 40.41 -30.75
N SER A 8 -67.75 39.84 -30.88
CA SER A 8 -68.08 39.12 -32.08
C SER A 8 -68.05 40.16 -33.21
N PRO A 9 -67.42 39.85 -34.36
CA PRO A 9 -67.48 40.75 -35.51
C PRO A 9 -68.94 41.04 -35.90
N GLU A 10 -69.87 40.21 -35.46
CA GLU A 10 -71.32 40.37 -35.56
C GLU A 10 -71.87 41.53 -34.71
N GLU A 11 -71.40 41.75 -33.48
CA GLU A 11 -71.84 42.87 -32.64
C GLU A 11 -71.34 44.22 -33.18
N LEU A 12 -70.11 44.27 -33.68
CA LEU A 12 -69.59 45.46 -34.35
C LEU A 12 -70.33 45.75 -35.66
N LYS A 13 -70.66 44.71 -36.43
CA LYS A 13 -71.51 44.83 -37.62
C LYS A 13 -72.93 45.30 -37.27
N ALA A 14 -73.51 44.80 -36.18
CA ALA A 14 -74.82 45.23 -35.70
C ALA A 14 -74.83 46.71 -35.27
N LEU A 15 -73.78 47.16 -34.56
CA LEU A 15 -73.60 48.58 -34.23
C LEU A 15 -73.52 49.45 -35.50
N LEU A 16 -72.70 49.05 -36.47
CA LEU A 16 -72.54 49.77 -37.73
C LEU A 16 -73.86 49.85 -38.51
N GLY A 17 -74.61 48.75 -38.55
CA GLY A 17 -75.94 48.71 -39.16
C GLY A 17 -76.95 49.61 -38.44
N ASN A 18 -76.88 49.69 -37.10
CA ASN A 18 -77.74 50.60 -36.33
C ASN A 18 -77.39 52.07 -36.56
N VAL A 19 -76.10 52.41 -36.68
CA VAL A 19 -75.64 53.78 -37.03
C VAL A 19 -76.09 54.16 -38.44
N GLN A 20 -76.02 53.24 -39.39
CA GLN A 20 -76.49 53.47 -40.76
C GLN A 20 -78.01 53.74 -40.79
N ARG A 21 -78.82 52.92 -40.10
CA ARG A 21 -80.26 53.13 -39.97
C ARG A 21 -80.62 54.45 -39.27
N LEU A 22 -79.87 54.83 -38.24
CA LEU A 22 -80.05 56.12 -37.57
C LEU A 22 -79.82 57.29 -38.55
N ASN A 23 -78.76 57.19 -39.37
CA ASN A 23 -78.43 58.21 -40.34
C ASN A 23 -79.49 58.33 -41.46
N GLU A 24 -80.06 57.20 -41.88
CA GLU A 24 -81.19 57.15 -42.82
C GLU A 24 -82.44 57.82 -42.22
N THR A 25 -82.86 57.43 -41.02
CA THR A 25 -84.04 58.03 -40.35
C THR A 25 -83.87 59.52 -40.03
N LEU A 26 -82.65 59.97 -39.69
CA LEU A 26 -82.32 61.39 -39.51
C LEU A 26 -82.47 62.16 -40.84
N ARG A 27 -81.98 61.58 -41.94
CA ARG A 27 -82.07 62.18 -43.26
C ARG A 27 -83.52 62.31 -43.74
N ASP A 28 -84.33 61.28 -43.50
CA ASP A 28 -85.75 61.29 -43.83
C ASP A 28 -86.52 62.34 -43.02
N LEU A 29 -86.24 62.46 -41.71
CA LEU A 29 -86.77 63.54 -40.87
C LEU A 29 -86.37 64.93 -41.38
N GLN A 30 -85.10 65.14 -41.73
CA GLN A 30 -84.61 66.42 -42.26
C GLN A 30 -85.30 66.79 -43.57
N LEU A 31 -85.44 65.83 -44.50
CA LEU A 31 -86.09 66.04 -45.78
C LEU A 31 -87.58 66.41 -45.62
N GLN A 32 -88.28 65.79 -44.66
CA GLN A 32 -89.67 66.09 -44.36
C GLN A 32 -89.86 67.48 -43.73
N LEU A 33 -88.95 67.91 -42.86
CA LEU A 33 -88.98 69.23 -42.21
C LEU A 33 -88.65 70.40 -43.16
N LEU A 34 -87.99 70.12 -44.29
CA LEU A 34 -87.61 71.10 -45.31
C LEU A 34 -88.72 71.38 -46.36
N HIS A 35 -89.80 70.59 -46.40
CA HIS A 35 -90.89 70.76 -47.37
C HIS A 35 -91.99 71.74 -46.88
N PRO A 36 -92.49 72.66 -47.73
CA PRO A 36 -93.53 73.63 -47.35
C PRO A 36 -94.91 72.98 -47.16
N LEU A 37 -95.63 73.34 -46.09
CA LEU A 37 -96.96 72.82 -45.74
C LEU A 37 -98.02 73.09 -46.82
N PRO A 38 -98.62 72.05 -47.43
CA PRO A 38 -99.86 72.18 -48.17
C PRO A 38 -101.05 72.22 -47.19
N ARG A 39 -101.93 73.22 -47.31
CA ARG A 39 -103.05 73.47 -46.37
C ARG A 39 -104.23 72.47 -46.37
N PRO A 40 -104.47 71.54 -47.31
CA PRO A 40 -105.61 70.63 -47.17
C PRO A 40 -105.34 69.38 -46.30
N ASP A 41 -104.09 68.96 -46.09
CA ASP A 41 -103.76 67.64 -45.50
C ASP A 41 -102.86 67.74 -44.25
N LEU A 42 -103.21 68.62 -43.31
CA LEU A 42 -102.48 68.81 -42.05
C LEU A 42 -102.41 67.53 -41.20
N LEU A 43 -103.51 66.78 -41.10
CA LEU A 43 -103.57 65.54 -40.32
C LEU A 43 -102.62 64.48 -40.88
N GLU A 44 -102.54 64.35 -42.21
CA GLU A 44 -101.63 63.41 -42.86
C GLU A 44 -100.16 63.80 -42.63
N HIS A 45 -99.84 65.09 -42.68
CA HIS A 45 -98.49 65.59 -42.36
C HIS A 45 -98.11 65.34 -40.89
N ILE A 46 -99.02 65.54 -39.95
CA ILE A 46 -98.80 65.27 -38.52
C ILE A 46 -98.55 63.77 -38.31
N TRP A 47 -99.36 62.90 -38.92
CA TRP A 47 -99.17 61.44 -38.85
C TRP A 47 -97.83 60.99 -39.43
N ARG A 48 -97.43 61.51 -40.59
CA ARG A 48 -96.13 61.19 -41.21
C ARG A 48 -94.94 61.67 -40.38
N LEU A 49 -95.02 62.86 -39.79
CA LEU A 49 -93.99 63.35 -38.88
C LEU A 49 -93.91 62.51 -37.61
N GLN A 50 -95.05 62.08 -37.08
CA GLN A 50 -95.11 61.19 -35.92
C GLN A 50 -94.44 59.84 -36.22
N ASP A 51 -94.71 59.25 -37.38
CA ASP A 51 -94.10 57.99 -37.81
C ASP A 51 -92.58 58.12 -37.98
N LEU A 52 -92.11 59.19 -38.63
CA LEU A 52 -90.68 59.46 -38.78
C LEU A 52 -89.96 59.69 -37.44
N LEU A 53 -90.59 60.41 -36.51
CA LEU A 53 -90.07 60.59 -35.15
C LEU A 53 -90.02 59.27 -34.38
N GLN A 54 -91.05 58.43 -34.54
CA GLN A 54 -91.11 57.11 -33.95
C GLN A 54 -89.96 56.22 -34.48
N ASN A 55 -89.78 56.16 -35.80
CA ASN A 55 -88.72 55.40 -36.46
C ASN A 55 -87.31 55.86 -36.04
N HIS A 56 -87.12 57.17 -35.86
CA HIS A 56 -85.87 57.72 -35.36
C HIS A 56 -85.63 57.38 -33.88
N SER A 57 -86.67 57.45 -33.05
CA SER A 57 -86.59 57.06 -31.64
C SER A 57 -86.27 55.58 -31.46
N ASP A 58 -86.85 54.70 -32.27
CA ASP A 58 -86.56 53.26 -32.28
C ASP A 58 -85.12 52.98 -32.71
N SER A 59 -84.61 53.73 -33.70
CA SER A 59 -83.22 53.65 -34.15
C SER A 59 -82.23 54.08 -33.07
N LEU A 60 -82.52 55.15 -32.33
CA LEU A 60 -81.73 55.58 -31.17
C LEU A 60 -81.74 54.54 -30.05
N PHE A 61 -82.90 53.92 -29.78
CA PHE A 61 -83.04 52.89 -28.77
C PHE A 61 -82.20 51.64 -29.11
N LEU A 62 -82.22 51.21 -30.37
CA LEU A 62 -81.38 50.10 -30.86
C LEU A 62 -79.89 50.41 -30.76
N LEU A 63 -79.48 51.65 -31.10
CA LEU A 63 -78.09 52.09 -30.99
C LEU A 63 -77.61 52.07 -29.53
N SER A 64 -78.41 52.62 -28.61
CA SER A 64 -78.14 52.62 -27.17
C SER A 64 -77.95 51.19 -26.65
N GLY A 65 -78.83 50.26 -27.02
CA GLY A 65 -78.71 48.85 -26.65
C GLY A 65 -77.43 48.19 -27.19
N SER A 66 -76.99 48.53 -28.41
CA SER A 66 -75.70 48.04 -28.93
C SER A 66 -74.48 48.63 -28.21
N LEU A 67 -74.51 49.91 -27.84
CA LEU A 67 -73.43 50.55 -27.07
C LEU A 67 -73.29 49.92 -25.68
N GLN A 68 -74.41 49.64 -25.02
CA GLN A 68 -74.42 49.05 -23.69
C GLN A 68 -73.89 47.60 -23.70
N ARG A 69 -74.21 46.82 -24.74
CA ARG A 69 -73.59 45.49 -24.96
C ARG A 69 -72.07 45.57 -25.16
N LEU A 70 -71.61 46.49 -26.00
CA LEU A 70 -70.19 46.70 -26.27
C LEU A 70 -69.43 47.11 -25.00
N GLN A 71 -70.03 48.00 -24.19
CA GLN A 71 -69.46 48.37 -22.89
C GLN A 71 -69.33 47.18 -21.94
N GLY A 72 -70.32 46.28 -21.90
CA GLY A 72 -70.26 45.04 -21.12
C GLY A 72 -69.16 44.09 -21.58
N LEU A 73 -68.98 43.94 -22.90
CA LEU A 73 -67.88 43.15 -23.46
C LEU A 73 -66.51 43.74 -23.11
N LEU A 74 -66.38 45.06 -23.15
CA LEU A 74 -65.12 45.75 -22.85
C LEU A 74 -64.72 45.53 -21.38
N TRP A 75 -65.68 45.60 -20.46
CA TRP A 75 -65.49 45.23 -19.05
C TRP A 75 -65.08 43.77 -18.86
N SER A 76 -65.73 42.84 -19.57
CA SER A 76 -65.40 41.40 -19.52
C SER A 76 -63.96 41.14 -20.01
N LEU A 77 -63.58 41.78 -21.12
CA LEU A 77 -62.24 41.66 -21.69
C LEU A 77 -61.18 42.25 -20.76
N GLN A 78 -61.47 43.39 -20.11
CA GLN A 78 -60.56 43.99 -19.15
C GLN A 78 -60.39 43.15 -17.88
N SER A 79 -61.47 42.57 -17.37
CA SER A 79 -61.41 41.62 -16.25
C SER A 79 -60.57 40.39 -16.61
N GLN A 80 -60.77 39.84 -17.80
CA GLN A 80 -60.00 38.70 -18.27
C GLN A 80 -58.53 39.04 -18.46
N ALA A 81 -58.19 40.20 -19.05
CA ALA A 81 -56.82 40.67 -19.18
C ALA A 81 -56.13 40.71 -17.81
N GLY A 82 -56.77 41.30 -16.80
CA GLY A 82 -56.25 41.32 -15.43
C GLY A 82 -56.10 39.92 -14.81
N GLN A 83 -56.99 38.98 -15.11
CA GLN A 83 -56.84 37.58 -14.69
C GLN A 83 -55.65 36.90 -15.38
N THR A 84 -55.46 37.14 -16.67
CA THR A 84 -54.33 36.59 -17.43
C THR A 84 -53.01 37.14 -16.93
N GLU A 85 -52.89 38.44 -16.66
CA GLU A 85 -51.69 39.03 -16.09
C GLU A 85 -51.33 38.42 -14.73
N ARG A 86 -52.33 38.22 -13.86
CA ARG A 86 -52.13 37.53 -12.57
C ARG A 86 -51.67 36.09 -12.75
N SER A 87 -52.23 35.35 -13.71
CA SER A 87 -51.79 33.98 -14.00
C SER A 87 -50.36 33.94 -14.54
N VAL A 88 -49.99 34.88 -15.40
CA VAL A 88 -48.64 34.99 -15.96
C VAL A 88 -47.63 35.36 -14.86
N SER A 89 -48.00 36.27 -13.95
CA SER A 89 -47.17 36.58 -12.78
C SER A 89 -46.94 35.35 -11.90
N ARG A 90 -48.00 34.62 -11.55
CA ARG A 90 -47.87 33.38 -10.74
C ARG A 90 -47.00 32.33 -11.42
N LEU A 91 -47.13 32.18 -12.75
CA LEU A 91 -46.29 31.27 -13.51
C LEU A 91 -44.83 31.73 -13.49
N ARG A 92 -44.58 33.03 -13.66
CA ARG A 92 -43.22 33.60 -13.58
C ARG A 92 -42.60 33.36 -12.21
N ASP A 93 -43.35 33.60 -11.13
CA ASP A 93 -42.86 33.43 -9.76
C ASP A 93 -42.56 31.95 -9.48
N SER A 94 -43.45 31.03 -9.90
CA SER A 94 -43.24 29.58 -9.80
C SER A 94 -42.01 29.11 -10.58
N LEU A 95 -41.82 29.63 -11.80
CA LEU A 95 -40.67 29.29 -12.65
C LEU A 95 -39.36 29.83 -12.07
N GLY A 96 -39.40 31.02 -11.45
CA GLY A 96 -38.28 31.56 -10.67
C GLY A 96 -37.93 30.66 -9.49
N GLN A 97 -38.91 30.30 -8.66
CA GLN A 97 -38.70 29.40 -7.52
C GLN A 97 -38.13 28.03 -7.94
N GLN A 98 -38.62 27.45 -9.04
CA GLN A 98 -38.08 26.19 -9.55
C GLN A 98 -36.65 26.35 -10.08
N SER A 99 -36.34 27.46 -10.75
CA SER A 99 -34.98 27.77 -11.20
C SER A 99 -34.02 27.87 -10.01
N ASP A 100 -34.40 28.62 -8.98
CA ASP A 100 -33.57 28.82 -7.79
C ASP A 100 -33.37 27.49 -7.03
N ALA A 101 -34.43 26.70 -6.88
CA ALA A 101 -34.36 25.37 -6.27
C ALA A 101 -33.44 24.43 -7.08
N ALA A 102 -33.55 24.43 -8.40
CA ALA A 102 -32.70 23.64 -9.28
C ALA A 102 -31.23 24.08 -9.20
N GLN A 103 -30.96 25.39 -9.12
CA GLN A 103 -29.61 25.92 -8.95
C GLN A 103 -28.99 25.51 -7.61
N LEU A 104 -29.77 25.56 -6.53
CA LEU A 104 -29.33 25.08 -5.21
C LEU A 104 -28.99 23.59 -5.24
N GLU A 105 -29.86 22.75 -5.82
CA GLU A 105 -29.59 21.31 -5.96
C GLU A 105 -28.35 21.03 -6.82
N LEU A 106 -28.17 21.75 -7.94
CA LEU A 106 -26.95 21.62 -8.76
C LEU A 106 -25.70 22.02 -7.99
N SER A 107 -25.75 23.10 -7.21
CA SER A 107 -24.62 23.52 -6.38
C SER A 107 -24.29 22.50 -5.30
N ARG A 108 -25.30 21.92 -4.66
CA ARG A 108 -25.17 20.86 -3.66
C ARG A 108 -24.54 19.60 -4.27
N LEU A 109 -25.08 19.12 -5.39
CA LEU A 109 -24.54 17.96 -6.10
C LEU A 109 -23.12 18.19 -6.59
N SER A 110 -22.78 19.42 -7.01
CA SER A 110 -21.41 19.78 -7.38
C SER A 110 -20.45 19.68 -6.19
N VAL A 111 -20.85 20.15 -5.01
CA VAL A 111 -20.05 20.02 -3.78
C VAL A 111 -19.88 18.55 -3.39
N GLU A 112 -20.96 17.76 -3.42
CA GLU A 112 -20.91 16.32 -3.12
C GLU A 112 -20.03 15.55 -4.12
N ALA A 113 -20.12 15.87 -5.41
CA ALA A 113 -19.28 15.29 -6.46
C ALA A 113 -17.79 15.66 -6.31
N ASN A 114 -17.50 16.91 -5.94
CA ASN A 114 -16.12 17.33 -5.66
C ASN A 114 -15.57 16.64 -4.41
N GLY A 115 -16.39 16.47 -3.37
CA GLY A 115 -16.03 15.74 -2.16
C GLY A 115 -15.72 14.27 -2.43
N SER A 116 -16.58 13.59 -3.21
CA SER A 116 -16.34 12.19 -3.59
C SER A 116 -15.10 12.03 -4.46
N ARG A 117 -14.83 12.95 -5.38
CA ARG A 117 -13.60 12.97 -6.18
C ARG A 117 -12.35 13.13 -5.33
N LEU A 118 -12.34 14.06 -4.37
CA LEU A 118 -11.21 14.22 -3.43
C LEU A 118 -10.98 12.95 -2.60
N LEU A 119 -12.06 12.30 -2.16
CA LEU A 119 -11.97 11.04 -1.43
C LEU A 119 -11.39 9.91 -2.29
N LEU A 120 -11.77 9.83 -3.57
CA LEU A 120 -11.20 8.88 -4.51
C LEU A 120 -9.71 9.15 -4.76
N ASP A 121 -9.32 10.40 -4.97
CA ASP A 121 -7.91 10.79 -5.13
C ASP A 121 -7.09 10.41 -3.89
N HIS A 122 -7.65 10.61 -2.69
CA HIS A 122 -7.02 10.19 -1.44
C HIS A 122 -6.84 8.66 -1.36
N HIS A 123 -7.87 7.87 -1.70
CA HIS A 123 -7.77 6.41 -1.72
C HIS A 123 -6.77 5.93 -2.77
N GLN A 124 -6.73 6.55 -3.94
CA GLN A 124 -5.76 6.22 -4.98
C GLN A 124 -4.33 6.49 -4.51
N HIS A 125 -4.10 7.57 -3.78
CA HIS A 125 -2.81 7.85 -3.16
C HIS A 125 -2.43 6.80 -2.10
N LEU A 126 -3.36 6.45 -1.21
CA LEU A 126 -3.13 5.41 -0.19
C LEU A 126 -2.81 4.04 -0.82
N LEU A 127 -3.56 3.65 -1.85
CA LEU A 127 -3.31 2.41 -2.59
C LEU A 127 -1.95 2.42 -3.29
N GLY A 128 -1.57 3.55 -3.89
CA GLY A 128 -0.23 3.72 -4.47
C GLY A 128 0.87 3.57 -3.43
N HIS A 129 0.71 4.18 -2.26
CA HIS A 129 1.67 4.06 -1.15
C HIS A 129 1.76 2.62 -0.61
N LEU A 130 0.63 1.93 -0.48
CA LEU A 130 0.61 0.51 -0.10
C LEU A 130 1.28 -0.38 -1.15
N GLY A 131 1.03 -0.11 -2.44
CA GLY A 131 1.69 -0.79 -3.56
C GLY A 131 3.21 -0.67 -3.49
N GLY A 132 3.73 0.56 -3.33
CA GLY A 132 5.17 0.78 -3.18
C GLY A 132 5.79 0.09 -1.95
N ARG A 133 5.06 0.03 -0.83
CA ARG A 133 5.51 -0.74 0.34
C ARG A 133 5.55 -2.25 0.09
N LEU A 134 4.57 -2.79 -0.65
CA LEU A 134 4.54 -4.20 -1.03
C LEU A 134 5.68 -4.56 -1.98
N GLU A 135 5.97 -3.69 -2.95
CA GLU A 135 7.12 -3.85 -3.86
C GLU A 135 8.44 -3.87 -3.07
N ALA A 136 8.66 -2.89 -2.20
CA ALA A 136 9.86 -2.83 -1.36
C ALA A 136 9.99 -4.06 -0.44
N LEU A 137 8.89 -4.56 0.10
CA LEU A 137 8.89 -5.79 0.91
C LEU A 137 9.19 -7.02 0.04
N GLY A 138 8.67 -7.06 -1.19
CA GLY A 138 8.99 -8.08 -2.18
C GLY A 138 10.48 -8.11 -2.52
N GLU A 139 11.11 -6.96 -2.73
CA GLU A 139 12.56 -6.85 -2.95
C GLU A 139 13.36 -7.33 -1.74
N GLN A 140 12.95 -6.98 -0.51
CA GLN A 140 13.58 -7.46 0.72
C GLN A 140 13.49 -8.98 0.86
N VAL A 141 12.31 -9.57 0.57
CA VAL A 141 12.12 -11.02 0.61
C VAL A 141 12.98 -11.71 -0.46
N ALA A 142 13.06 -11.15 -1.66
CA ALA A 142 13.92 -11.68 -2.72
C ALA A 142 15.40 -11.62 -2.33
N ALA A 143 15.86 -10.51 -1.73
CA ALA A 143 17.22 -10.36 -1.23
C ALA A 143 17.53 -11.37 -0.10
N LEU A 144 16.60 -11.55 0.84
CA LEU A 144 16.71 -12.57 1.89
C LEU A 144 16.76 -13.98 1.31
N GLY A 145 15.92 -14.28 0.31
CA GLY A 145 15.95 -15.55 -0.40
C GLY A 145 17.31 -15.82 -1.03
N GLY A 146 17.88 -14.83 -1.73
CA GLY A 146 19.22 -14.93 -2.31
C GLY A 146 20.32 -15.13 -1.26
N ALA A 147 20.23 -14.44 -0.12
CA ALA A 147 21.17 -14.62 1.00
C ALA A 147 21.08 -16.04 1.58
N VAL A 148 19.87 -16.55 1.83
CA VAL A 148 19.64 -17.91 2.33
C VAL A 148 20.16 -18.96 1.35
N ASP A 149 19.91 -18.80 0.05
CA ASP A 149 20.43 -19.69 -0.98
C ASP A 149 21.96 -19.70 -1.01
N SER A 150 22.60 -18.54 -0.87
CA SER A 150 24.06 -18.42 -0.82
C SER A 150 24.64 -19.13 0.42
N MET A 151 24.02 -18.94 1.59
CA MET A 151 24.40 -19.61 2.83
C MET A 151 24.23 -21.12 2.70
N ASN A 152 23.12 -21.58 2.13
CA ASN A 152 22.85 -23.00 1.94
C ASN A 152 23.89 -23.65 1.01
N ARG A 153 24.31 -22.96 -0.06
CA ARG A 153 25.39 -23.43 -0.94
C ARG A 153 26.73 -23.50 -0.22
N SER A 154 27.10 -22.48 0.55
CA SER A 154 28.34 -22.45 1.34
C SER A 154 28.36 -23.59 2.35
N PHE A 155 27.29 -23.73 3.13
CA PHE A 155 27.17 -24.79 4.13
C PHE A 155 27.20 -26.18 3.49
N SER A 156 26.48 -26.37 2.38
CA SER A 156 26.52 -27.63 1.63
C SER A 156 27.92 -27.95 1.07
N TYR A 157 28.69 -26.93 0.68
CA TYR A 157 30.08 -27.10 0.28
C TYR A 157 30.96 -27.51 1.47
N ASP A 158 30.85 -26.80 2.59
CA ASP A 158 31.63 -27.08 3.80
C ASP A 158 31.34 -28.49 4.34
N VAL A 159 30.07 -28.88 4.41
CA VAL A 159 29.67 -30.25 4.83
C VAL A 159 30.29 -31.30 3.92
N ARG A 160 30.28 -31.10 2.60
CA ARG A 160 30.94 -32.03 1.66
C ARG A 160 32.45 -32.10 1.87
N LEU A 161 33.09 -30.96 2.11
CA LEU A 161 34.52 -30.90 2.37
C LEU A 161 34.88 -31.64 3.67
N GLN A 162 34.13 -31.41 4.76
CA GLN A 162 34.34 -32.11 6.03
C GLN A 162 34.09 -33.61 5.88
N HIS A 163 33.06 -34.00 5.13
CA HIS A 163 32.79 -35.42 4.86
C HIS A 163 33.95 -36.09 4.12
N SER A 164 34.57 -35.40 3.14
CA SER A 164 35.77 -35.91 2.46
C SER A 164 36.95 -36.08 3.43
N ARG A 165 37.24 -35.05 4.24
CA ARG A 165 38.33 -35.09 5.22
C ARG A 165 38.16 -36.22 6.24
N LEU A 166 36.93 -36.43 6.72
CA LEU A 166 36.62 -37.53 7.63
C LEU A 166 36.86 -38.89 6.96
N ARG A 167 36.50 -39.03 5.69
CA ARG A 167 36.75 -40.26 4.93
C ARG A 167 38.25 -40.52 4.75
N ASP A 168 39.03 -39.49 4.45
CA ASP A 168 40.48 -39.61 4.33
C ASP A 168 41.13 -40.01 5.66
N LEU A 169 40.70 -39.38 6.77
CA LEU A 169 41.14 -39.74 8.12
C LEU A 169 40.77 -41.17 8.51
N GLN A 170 39.55 -41.62 8.15
CA GLN A 170 39.14 -43.02 8.35
C GLN A 170 40.04 -44.00 7.59
N GLY A 171 40.45 -43.65 6.37
CA GLY A 171 41.43 -44.42 5.59
C GLY A 171 42.79 -44.50 6.27
N LEU A 172 43.32 -43.36 6.73
CA LEU A 172 44.59 -43.30 7.46
C LEU A 172 44.56 -44.09 8.76
N LEU A 173 43.50 -43.96 9.56
CA LEU A 173 43.29 -44.76 10.77
C LEU A 173 43.18 -46.26 10.46
N GLY A 174 42.49 -46.62 9.37
CA GLY A 174 42.41 -47.98 8.87
C GLY A 174 43.80 -48.56 8.59
N ASN A 175 44.63 -47.83 7.84
CA ASN A 175 46.00 -48.24 7.52
C ASN A 175 46.87 -48.35 8.77
N ALA A 176 46.88 -47.33 9.63
CA ALA A 176 47.65 -47.32 10.87
C ALA A 176 47.23 -48.48 11.81
N SER A 177 45.93 -48.77 11.90
CA SER A 177 45.44 -49.89 12.70
C SER A 177 45.82 -51.25 12.11
N ALA A 178 45.87 -51.38 10.78
CA ALA A 178 46.34 -52.59 10.10
C ALA A 178 47.85 -52.79 10.31
N GLU A 179 48.62 -51.71 10.23
CA GLU A 179 50.07 -51.71 10.50
C GLU A 179 50.37 -52.07 11.95
N ALA A 180 49.65 -51.47 12.91
CA ALA A 180 49.77 -51.83 14.32
C ALA A 180 49.42 -53.32 14.57
N ARG A 181 48.41 -53.86 13.88
CA ARG A 181 48.09 -55.31 13.96
C ARG A 181 49.22 -56.17 13.38
N ARG A 182 49.80 -55.79 12.24
CA ARG A 182 50.95 -56.49 11.64
C ARG A 182 52.16 -56.46 12.57
N MET A 183 52.47 -55.31 13.14
CA MET A 183 53.57 -55.13 14.09
C MET A 183 53.38 -55.99 15.34
N ARG A 184 52.17 -56.02 15.94
CA ARG A 184 51.87 -56.90 17.08
C ARG A 184 52.01 -58.38 16.73
N ALA A 185 51.55 -58.79 15.54
CA ALA A 185 51.70 -60.16 15.08
C ALA A 185 53.18 -60.54 14.87
N ALA A 186 53.99 -59.65 14.28
CA ALA A 186 55.42 -59.84 14.10
C ALA A 186 56.16 -59.91 15.45
N HIS A 187 55.84 -59.01 16.39
CA HIS A 187 56.40 -59.04 17.74
C HIS A 187 56.06 -60.35 18.47
N GLY A 188 54.80 -60.80 18.41
CA GLY A 188 54.41 -62.09 18.99
C GLY A 188 55.09 -63.29 18.32
N ALA A 189 55.35 -63.24 17.01
CA ALA A 189 56.13 -64.27 16.33
C ALA A 189 57.60 -64.28 16.79
N MET A 190 58.21 -63.10 16.92
CA MET A 190 59.57 -62.96 17.43
C MET A 190 59.69 -63.42 18.88
N GLU A 191 58.73 -63.10 19.75
CA GLU A 191 58.72 -63.56 21.13
C GLU A 191 58.64 -65.09 21.21
N ARG A 192 57.80 -65.72 20.36
CA ARG A 192 57.77 -67.19 20.24
C ARG A 192 59.10 -67.75 19.77
N GLN A 193 59.75 -67.14 18.78
CA GLN A 193 61.07 -67.56 18.32
C GLN A 193 62.10 -67.47 19.45
N LEU A 194 62.17 -66.35 20.17
CA LEU A 194 63.11 -66.18 21.27
C LEU A 194 62.88 -67.21 22.39
N ARG A 195 61.63 -67.56 22.70
CA ARG A 195 61.32 -68.63 23.65
C ARG A 195 61.82 -70.00 23.18
N LEU A 196 61.73 -70.30 21.88
CA LEU A 196 62.27 -71.53 21.30
C LEU A 196 63.81 -71.54 21.37
N GLU A 197 64.46 -70.45 21.00
CA GLU A 197 65.93 -70.30 21.09
C GLU A 197 66.42 -70.42 22.54
N LEU A 198 65.74 -69.80 23.50
CA LEU A 198 66.03 -69.94 24.93
C LEU A 198 65.87 -71.38 25.40
N ALA A 199 64.83 -72.09 24.94
CA ALA A 199 64.64 -73.50 25.27
C ALA A 199 65.76 -74.38 24.69
N LEU A 200 66.20 -74.12 23.45
CA LEU A 200 67.35 -74.79 22.84
C LEU A 200 68.64 -74.51 23.61
N LEU A 201 68.91 -73.24 23.94
CA LEU A 201 70.08 -72.83 24.69
C LEU A 201 70.10 -73.50 26.06
N ASN A 202 68.96 -73.54 26.75
CA ASN A 202 68.82 -74.20 28.04
C ASN A 202 69.12 -75.71 27.94
N ASN A 203 68.62 -76.38 26.89
CA ASN A 203 68.94 -77.78 26.64
C ASN A 203 70.45 -77.99 26.40
N VAL A 204 71.07 -77.15 25.56
CA VAL A 204 72.53 -77.20 25.31
C VAL A 204 73.32 -76.94 26.59
N THR A 205 72.89 -76.01 27.45
CA THR A 205 73.57 -75.76 28.72
C THR A 205 73.43 -76.93 29.70
N GLU A 206 72.29 -77.61 29.72
CA GLU A 206 72.13 -78.83 30.52
C GLU A 206 72.97 -79.99 29.97
N GLU A 207 73.09 -80.15 28.64
CA GLU A 207 73.99 -81.12 28.02
C GLU A 207 75.47 -80.82 28.33
N LEU A 208 75.88 -79.54 28.26
CA LEU A 208 77.24 -79.12 28.62
C LEU A 208 77.52 -79.33 30.11
N ARG A 209 76.58 -78.99 31.00
CA ARG A 209 76.67 -79.30 32.43
C ARG A 209 76.82 -80.78 32.70
N PHE A 210 76.06 -81.60 31.99
CA PHE A 210 76.15 -83.05 32.11
C PHE A 210 77.54 -83.54 31.69
N LYS A 211 78.07 -83.05 30.56
CA LYS A 211 79.44 -83.37 30.12
C LYS A 211 80.50 -82.86 31.09
N ASP A 212 80.36 -81.67 31.66
CA ASP A 212 81.27 -81.14 32.67
C ASP A 212 81.23 -81.97 33.95
N TRP A 213 80.05 -82.47 34.34
CA TRP A 213 79.90 -83.41 35.44
C TRP A 213 80.59 -84.74 35.13
N GLU A 214 80.40 -85.31 33.93
CA GLU A 214 81.12 -86.52 33.49
C GLU A 214 82.64 -86.30 33.49
N HIS A 215 83.11 -85.14 33.03
CA HIS A 215 84.53 -84.78 33.03
C HIS A 215 85.08 -84.62 34.45
N SER A 216 84.32 -84.02 35.36
CA SER A 216 84.66 -83.87 36.78
C SER A 216 84.73 -85.24 37.49
N VAL A 217 83.83 -86.16 37.18
CA VAL A 217 83.87 -87.55 37.65
C VAL A 217 85.09 -88.29 37.08
N ALA A 218 85.41 -88.10 35.80
CA ALA A 218 86.60 -88.67 35.18
C ALA A 218 87.90 -88.14 35.81
N LEU A 219 87.99 -86.83 36.08
CA LEU A 219 89.11 -86.22 36.79
C LEU A 219 89.21 -86.72 38.24
N ARG A 220 88.09 -86.93 38.93
CA ARG A 220 88.06 -87.56 40.27
C ARG A 220 88.62 -88.99 40.27
N ASN A 221 88.33 -89.78 39.23
CA ASN A 221 88.87 -91.13 39.08
C ASN A 221 90.37 -91.15 38.76
N ILE A 222 90.92 -90.10 38.17
CA ILE A 222 92.37 -89.97 37.90
C ILE A 222 93.11 -89.43 39.14
N SER A 223 92.43 -88.70 40.04
CA SER A 223 93.03 -88.12 41.25
C SER A 223 93.16 -89.08 42.46
N VAL A 224 93.64 -90.31 42.25
CA VAL A 224 94.08 -91.22 43.34
C VAL A 224 95.61 -91.25 43.50
N ILE A 225 96.37 -90.51 42.70
CA ILE A 225 97.83 -90.37 42.88
C ILE A 225 98.16 -88.92 43.24
N ARG A 226 98.31 -88.69 44.54
CA ARG A 226 98.74 -87.43 45.16
C ARG A 226 100.22 -87.16 44.82
N GLY A 227 100.46 -86.27 43.86
CA GLY A 227 101.76 -85.67 43.57
C GLY A 227 101.97 -84.33 44.31
N PRO A 228 103.22 -83.95 44.62
CA PRO A 228 103.60 -82.89 45.58
C PRO A 228 103.27 -81.45 45.13
N PRO A 229 103.30 -80.46 46.05
CA PRO A 229 102.83 -79.09 45.81
C PRO A 229 103.60 -78.38 44.68
N GLY A 230 102.86 -77.83 43.72
CA GLY A 230 103.40 -76.91 42.72
C GLY A 230 103.68 -75.50 43.31
N PRO A 231 104.68 -74.78 42.78
CA PRO A 231 105.22 -73.54 43.35
C PRO A 231 104.24 -72.36 43.34
N LYS A 232 104.48 -71.42 44.25
CA LYS A 232 103.75 -70.16 44.48
C LYS A 232 103.68 -69.32 43.19
N GLY A 233 102.48 -69.18 42.63
CA GLY A 233 102.15 -68.23 41.57
C GLY A 233 101.78 -66.85 42.12
N ASP A 234 101.98 -65.84 41.28
CA ASP A 234 102.20 -64.43 41.63
C ASP A 234 101.04 -63.68 42.29
N ARG A 235 101.42 -62.63 43.02
CA ARG A 235 100.52 -61.60 43.57
C ARG A 235 99.75 -60.96 42.42
N GLY A 236 98.44 -61.17 42.37
CA GLY A 236 97.55 -60.46 41.44
C GLY A 236 97.73 -58.95 41.61
N THR A 237 97.93 -58.27 40.48
CA THR A 237 97.95 -56.81 40.37
C THR A 237 96.64 -56.23 40.91
N GLU A 238 96.74 -55.15 41.70
CA GLU A 238 95.58 -54.33 42.08
C GLU A 238 94.74 -54.00 40.85
N GLY A 239 93.44 -54.25 40.94
CA GLY A 239 92.50 -53.84 39.90
C GLY A 239 92.54 -52.33 39.75
N MET A 240 92.68 -51.86 38.51
CA MET A 240 92.59 -50.43 38.20
C MET A 240 91.23 -49.90 38.67
N GLU A 241 91.27 -48.81 39.43
CA GLU A 241 90.09 -48.07 39.87
C GLU A 241 89.26 -47.68 38.64
N GLY A 242 87.98 -48.09 38.62
CA GLY A 242 87.09 -47.81 37.48
C GLY A 242 86.92 -46.31 37.28
N GLU A 243 87.02 -45.85 36.02
CA GLU A 243 86.83 -44.44 35.68
C GLU A 243 85.47 -43.93 36.24
N PRO A 244 85.42 -42.72 36.84
CA PRO A 244 84.18 -42.14 37.32
C PRO A 244 83.16 -42.06 36.18
N GLY A 245 81.93 -42.54 36.41
CA GLY A 245 80.86 -42.47 35.43
C GLY A 245 80.64 -41.04 34.94
N LEU A 246 80.46 -40.88 33.62
CA LEU A 246 80.22 -39.59 32.97
C LEU A 246 79.09 -38.82 33.67
N PRO A 247 79.23 -37.50 33.91
CA PRO A 247 78.17 -36.70 34.49
C PRO A 247 76.87 -36.81 33.67
N GLY A 248 75.73 -37.00 34.35
CA GLY A 248 74.43 -37.03 33.69
C GLY A 248 74.18 -35.76 32.88
N LEU A 249 73.64 -35.92 31.67
CA LEU A 249 73.27 -34.80 30.79
C LEU A 249 72.37 -33.80 31.54
N PRO A 250 72.58 -32.48 31.41
CA PRO A 250 71.70 -31.49 32.02
C PRO A 250 70.26 -31.70 31.55
N GLY A 251 69.29 -31.65 32.46
CA GLY A 251 67.88 -31.73 32.12
C GLY A 251 67.50 -30.65 31.09
N LEU A 252 66.75 -31.05 30.05
CA LEU A 252 66.27 -30.12 29.03
C LEU A 252 65.47 -28.98 29.70
N ARG A 253 65.89 -27.74 29.45
CA ARG A 253 65.17 -26.54 29.89
C ARG A 253 63.76 -26.59 29.33
N GLY A 254 62.75 -26.50 30.21
CA GLY A 254 61.34 -26.48 29.81
C GLY A 254 61.09 -25.41 28.74
N LEU A 255 60.33 -25.76 27.71
CA LEU A 255 59.93 -24.82 26.66
C LEU A 255 59.23 -23.60 27.30
N PRO A 256 59.55 -22.36 26.87
CA PRO A 256 58.80 -21.19 27.31
C PRO A 256 57.31 -21.40 26.99
N GLY A 257 56.42 -21.11 27.95
CA GLY A 257 54.99 -21.19 27.72
C GLY A 257 54.59 -20.31 26.53
N GLU A 258 53.69 -20.82 25.68
CA GLU A 258 53.20 -20.08 24.52
C GLU A 258 52.65 -18.72 24.92
N ARG A 259 53.01 -17.68 24.17
CA ARG A 259 52.50 -16.33 24.37
C ARG A 259 50.98 -16.37 24.16
N GLY A 260 50.22 -15.94 25.16
CA GLY A 260 48.76 -15.88 25.06
C GLY A 260 48.31 -15.10 23.82
N PRO A 261 47.16 -15.46 23.21
CA PRO A 261 46.69 -14.82 21.99
C PRO A 261 46.53 -13.30 22.21
N PRO A 262 46.69 -12.48 21.15
CA PRO A 262 46.40 -11.06 21.23
C PRO A 262 44.97 -10.83 21.73
N GLY A 263 44.80 -9.88 22.64
CA GLY A 263 43.46 -9.47 23.07
C GLY A 263 42.60 -9.05 21.87
N PRO A 264 41.27 -9.24 21.93
CA PRO A 264 40.37 -8.89 20.83
C PRO A 264 40.52 -7.41 20.48
N GLN A 265 40.47 -7.10 19.18
CA GLN A 265 40.49 -5.73 18.68
C GLN A 265 39.30 -4.95 19.27
N GLY A 266 39.58 -3.79 19.88
CA GLY A 266 38.53 -2.94 20.44
C GLY A 266 37.50 -2.55 19.38
N LEU A 267 36.23 -2.60 19.75
CA LEU A 267 35.12 -2.23 18.87
C LEU A 267 35.32 -0.80 18.36
N LYS A 268 35.15 -0.61 17.05
CA LYS A 268 35.18 0.71 16.41
C LYS A 268 34.02 1.53 17.00
N GLY A 269 34.32 2.70 17.55
CA GLY A 269 33.30 3.59 18.10
C GLY A 269 32.25 3.95 17.05
N ASP A 270 30.98 3.98 17.49
CA ASP A 270 29.84 4.29 16.64
C ASP A 270 30.02 5.67 15.98
N GLN A 271 29.62 5.74 14.71
CA GLN A 271 29.63 6.99 13.95
C GLN A 271 28.63 7.97 14.59
N GLY A 272 29.11 9.15 14.97
CA GLY A 272 28.28 10.17 15.63
C GLY A 272 27.01 10.49 14.85
N GLU A 273 25.91 10.71 15.58
CA GLU A 273 24.59 10.99 15.03
C GLU A 273 24.61 12.19 14.07
N LEU A 274 23.86 12.06 12.96
CA LEU A 274 23.65 13.14 12.00
C LEU A 274 22.97 14.32 12.70
N GLY A 275 23.58 15.50 12.64
CA GLY A 275 23.05 16.71 13.27
C GLY A 275 21.60 17.01 12.84
N PRO A 276 20.80 17.64 13.73
CA PRO A 276 19.39 17.87 13.48
C PRO A 276 19.16 18.71 12.21
N ARG A 277 18.11 18.36 11.47
CA ARG A 277 17.69 19.08 10.25
C ARG A 277 17.40 20.55 10.58
N GLY A 278 17.97 21.46 9.80
CA GLY A 278 17.78 22.91 9.98
C GLY A 278 16.30 23.31 9.97
N PRO A 279 15.94 24.42 10.65
CA PRO A 279 14.56 24.86 10.80
C PRO A 279 13.91 25.15 9.43
N ALA A 280 12.61 24.89 9.33
CA ALA A 280 11.83 25.13 8.13
C ALA A 280 11.78 26.63 7.78
N GLY A 281 11.90 26.95 6.49
CA GLY A 281 11.83 28.33 5.99
C GLY A 281 10.50 29.01 6.35
N MET A 282 10.56 30.31 6.61
CA MET A 282 9.41 31.13 7.02
C MET A 282 8.31 31.11 5.95
N ARG A 283 7.06 30.97 6.40
CA ARG A 283 5.85 31.00 5.57
C ARG A 283 5.69 32.38 4.94
N GLY A 284 5.40 32.43 3.64
CA GLY A 284 5.13 33.67 2.91
C GLY A 284 3.94 34.44 3.52
N PHE A 285 4.05 35.77 3.48
CA PHE A 285 3.06 36.70 4.05
C PHE A 285 1.68 36.51 3.42
N LYS A 286 0.65 36.52 4.28
CA LYS A 286 -0.76 36.53 3.88
C LYS A 286 -1.09 37.90 3.27
N GLY A 287 -1.70 37.90 2.09
CA GLY A 287 -2.22 39.12 1.46
C GLY A 287 -3.24 39.81 2.38
N THR A 288 -3.04 41.10 2.56
CA THR A 288 -3.82 42.02 3.39
C THR A 288 -5.18 42.33 2.77
N ASP A 289 -6.22 42.10 3.56
CA ASP A 289 -7.43 42.89 3.82
C ASP A 289 -8.02 43.79 2.70
N ALA A 290 -9.30 43.55 2.43
CA ALA A 290 -10.28 44.58 2.11
C ALA A 290 -11.33 44.60 3.23
N ASP A 291 -11.22 45.59 4.11
CA ASP A 291 -12.26 46.13 4.99
C ASP A 291 -13.12 47.14 4.17
N PRO A 292 -14.21 47.78 4.69
CA PRO A 292 -15.03 47.50 5.88
C PRO A 292 -16.55 47.71 5.66
N GLY A 293 -17.39 47.28 6.62
CA GLY A 293 -18.75 47.80 6.80
C GLY A 293 -19.77 46.72 7.17
N GLY A 294 -20.61 46.85 8.19
CA GLY A 294 -20.84 47.95 9.12
C GLY A 294 -21.91 47.53 10.13
N ASN A 295 -21.67 47.96 11.36
CA ASN A 295 -22.58 48.24 12.46
C ASN A 295 -23.39 47.15 13.22
N PRO A 296 -23.62 47.41 14.53
CA PRO A 296 -24.09 46.44 15.52
C PRO A 296 -25.56 46.67 15.95
N GLY A 297 -26.13 45.66 16.59
CA GLY A 297 -27.44 45.68 17.26
C GLY A 297 -28.03 44.27 17.23
N SER A 298 -28.77 43.76 18.20
CA SER A 298 -29.26 44.21 19.50
C SER A 298 -30.12 43.04 19.99
N ASP A 299 -29.97 42.68 21.27
CA ASP A 299 -30.92 42.06 22.19
C ASP A 299 -31.75 40.82 21.78
N GLY A 300 -31.70 39.81 22.66
CA GLY A 300 -32.55 38.62 22.66
C GLY A 300 -32.05 37.54 23.61
#